data_AF-A0A8B9YT36-F1
#
_entry.id   AF-A0A8B9YT36-F1
#
_cell.length_a   1.000
_cell.length_b   1.000
_cell.length_c   1.000
_cell.angle_alpha   90.00
_cell.angle_beta   90.00
_cell.angle_gamma   90.00
#
_symmetry.space_group_name_H-M   'P 1'
#
loop_
_entity.id
_entity.type
_entity.pdbx_description
1 polymer ?
#
loop_
_entity_poly.entity_id
_entity_poly.type
_entity_poly.pdbx_seq_one_letter_code
_entity_poly.pdbx_strand_id
1 'polypeptide(L)'
;PPCHLDFPCFCLFLSASSDSTDGLLVKDKHLCGDLYGEEYGVIFPYLGLHTECLWIIKMDPGYRILLEVRDVHLNCNKESLEIIEGPPESSNSRKICDTSHAEYTSCTNTMTVKYTRKPNHPAPDFFLIFRRVL
;
A
#
# COMPACT_ATOMS: atom_id res chain seq x y z
N PRO A 1 10.77 2.74 14.56
CA PRO A 1 11.40 4.07 14.50
C PRO A 1 10.37 5.11 14.04
N PRO A 2 10.23 6.23 14.77
CA PRO A 2 9.41 7.35 14.31
C PRO A 2 9.94 7.85 12.96
N CYS A 3 9.07 8.45 12.14
CA CYS A 3 9.44 9.15 10.92
C CYS A 3 10.69 10.00 11.23
N HIS A 4 11.86 9.61 10.69
CA HIS A 4 13.04 10.47 10.77
C HIS A 4 12.71 11.70 9.94
N LEU A 5 12.33 12.77 10.64
CA LEU A 5 12.02 14.08 10.10
C LEU A 5 13.32 14.68 9.57
N ASP A 6 13.62 14.42 8.32
CA ASP A 6 14.54 15.25 7.56
C ASP A 6 13.97 15.48 6.15
N PHE A 7 13.97 16.77 5.78
CA PHE A 7 13.80 17.39 4.45
C PHE A 7 12.49 18.17 4.15
N PRO A 8 12.64 19.32 3.44
CA PRO A 8 11.80 20.49 3.59
C PRO A 8 10.56 20.47 2.69
N CYS A 9 9.54 21.24 3.08
CA CYS A 9 8.37 21.52 2.26
C CYS A 9 8.76 22.13 0.91
N PHE A 10 8.56 21.40 -0.18
CA PHE A 10 8.36 21.99 -1.50
C PHE A 10 6.88 21.87 -1.86
N CYS A 11 6.17 23.00 -1.80
CA CYS A 11 4.82 23.12 -2.34
C CYS A 11 4.89 23.21 -3.86
N LEU A 12 4.34 22.24 -4.57
CA LEU A 12 3.95 22.41 -5.97
C LEU A 12 2.43 22.25 -6.07
N PHE A 13 1.77 23.34 -6.47
CA PHE A 13 0.34 23.37 -6.73
C PHE A 13 0.05 22.62 -8.03
N LEU A 14 -0.86 21.65 -7.95
CA LEU A 14 -1.60 21.14 -9.11
C LEU A 14 -3.07 21.08 -8.72
N SER A 15 -3.90 21.81 -9.46
CA SER A 15 -5.35 21.71 -9.37
C SER A 15 -5.81 20.41 -10.00
N ALA A 16 -6.56 19.59 -9.26
CA ALA A 16 -7.27 18.43 -9.80
C ALA A 16 -8.78 18.71 -9.72
N SER A 17 -9.49 18.55 -10.84
CA SER A 17 -10.95 18.51 -10.89
C SER A 17 -11.42 17.10 -10.51
N SER A 18 -12.26 16.97 -9.49
CA SER A 18 -12.92 15.72 -9.14
C SER A 18 -14.24 15.59 -9.90
N ASP A 19 -14.39 14.49 -10.64
CA ASP A 19 -15.71 13.97 -10.97
C ASP A 19 -15.96 12.75 -10.08
N SER A 20 -16.95 12.88 -9.22
CA SER A 20 -17.30 11.91 -8.18
C SER A 20 -18.32 10.94 -8.76
N THR A 21 -17.96 9.67 -8.87
CA THR A 21 -18.94 8.59 -8.98
C THR A 21 -18.88 7.74 -7.73
N ASP A 22 -19.98 7.83 -6.99
CA ASP A 22 -20.27 7.14 -5.75
C ASP A 22 -20.39 5.62 -6.04
N GLY A 23 -19.59 4.83 -5.34
CA GLY A 23 -19.58 3.38 -5.48
C GLY A 23 -18.42 2.80 -4.69
N LEU A 24 -18.71 2.14 -3.56
CA LEU A 24 -17.75 1.29 -2.86
C LEU A 24 -17.34 0.15 -3.81
N LEU A 25 -16.33 0.41 -4.62
CA LEU A 25 -15.82 -0.50 -5.62
C LEU A 25 -14.96 -1.51 -4.87
N VAL A 26 -15.52 -2.69 -4.60
CA VAL A 26 -14.72 -3.85 -4.25
C VAL A 26 -13.87 -4.15 -5.47
N LYS A 27 -12.67 -3.58 -5.52
CA LYS A 27 -11.72 -3.76 -6.62
C LYS A 27 -11.39 -5.24 -6.75
N ASP A 28 -11.50 -5.74 -7.99
CA ASP A 28 -11.39 -7.16 -8.29
C ASP A 28 -10.10 -7.76 -7.72
N LYS A 29 -10.23 -8.82 -6.93
CA LYS A 29 -9.10 -9.61 -6.37
C LYS A 29 -8.20 -10.25 -7.46
N HIS A 30 -8.61 -10.14 -8.73
CA HIS A 30 -7.92 -10.61 -9.91
C HIS A 30 -7.10 -9.52 -10.61
N LEU A 31 -6.92 -8.36 -10.00
CA LEU A 31 -6.07 -7.30 -10.57
C LEU A 31 -4.78 -7.15 -9.75
N CYS A 32 -3.67 -7.10 -10.48
CA CYS A 32 -2.36 -6.91 -9.91
C CYS A 32 -2.09 -5.41 -9.77
N GLY A 33 -2.22 -4.90 -8.55
CA GLY A 33 -2.03 -3.48 -8.28
C GLY A 33 -3.23 -2.60 -8.61
N ASP A 34 -3.29 -1.42 -8.01
CA ASP A 34 -4.33 -0.40 -8.23
C ASP A 34 -3.92 0.95 -7.60
N LEU A 35 -4.60 2.05 -7.97
CA LEU A 35 -4.53 3.34 -7.30
C LEU A 35 -5.78 3.54 -6.43
N TYR A 36 -5.61 3.55 -5.11
CA TYR A 36 -6.67 3.84 -4.15
C TYR A 36 -6.69 5.33 -3.79
N GLY A 37 -7.88 5.91 -3.84
CA GLY A 37 -8.19 7.28 -3.41
C GLY A 37 -9.29 7.35 -2.37
N GLU A 38 -9.83 6.20 -1.97
CA GLU A 38 -10.91 6.05 -1.01
C GLU A 38 -10.39 6.23 0.42
N GLU A 39 -11.26 6.61 1.36
CA GLU A 39 -10.86 6.80 2.76
C GLU A 39 -10.56 5.47 3.49
N TYR A 40 -11.01 4.35 2.94
CA TYR A 40 -10.87 3.02 3.50
C TYR A 40 -10.84 1.99 2.39
N GLY A 41 -10.08 0.91 2.57
CA GLY A 41 -10.13 -0.22 1.65
C GLY A 41 -9.39 -1.44 2.16
N VAL A 42 -9.57 -2.55 1.44
CA VAL A 42 -8.94 -3.84 1.74
C VAL A 42 -8.16 -4.30 0.51
N ILE A 43 -6.90 -4.66 0.72
CA ILE A 43 -6.01 -5.17 -0.33
C ILE A 43 -5.83 -6.67 -0.12
N PHE A 44 -6.06 -7.43 -1.18
CA PHE A 44 -5.78 -8.87 -1.24
C PHE A 44 -4.60 -9.14 -2.17
N PRO A 45 -3.78 -10.16 -1.90
CA PRO A 45 -2.71 -10.56 -2.79
C PRO A 45 -3.27 -11.03 -4.13
N TYR A 46 -2.61 -10.64 -5.21
CA TYR A 46 -2.98 -11.05 -6.55
C TYR A 46 -2.77 -12.56 -6.74
N LEU A 47 -3.80 -13.25 -7.23
CA LEU A 47 -3.79 -14.71 -7.40
C LEU A 47 -3.17 -15.17 -8.73
N GLY A 48 -3.06 -14.29 -9.73
CA GLY A 48 -2.53 -14.66 -11.05
C GLY A 48 -1.01 -14.80 -11.10
N LEU A 49 -0.45 -15.04 -12.28
CA LEU A 49 0.96 -15.44 -12.45
C LEU A 49 1.98 -14.29 -12.38
N HIS A 50 1.52 -13.04 -12.30
CA HIS A 50 2.42 -11.89 -12.24
C HIS A 50 3.26 -11.93 -10.96
N THR A 51 4.50 -11.48 -11.11
CA THR A 51 5.54 -11.59 -10.08
C THR A 51 5.66 -10.35 -9.23
N GLU A 52 5.00 -9.24 -9.59
CA GLU A 52 5.10 -7.97 -8.88
C GLU A 52 3.81 -7.18 -9.03
N CYS A 53 3.18 -6.83 -7.91
CA CYS A 53 2.00 -5.98 -7.85
C CYS A 53 2.25 -4.77 -6.97
N LEU A 54 1.71 -3.62 -7.39
CA LEU A 54 1.89 -2.32 -6.74
C LEU A 54 0.52 -1.69 -6.46
N TRP A 55 0.20 -1.48 -5.20
CA TRP A 55 -0.97 -0.71 -4.79
C TRP A 55 -0.52 0.62 -4.23
N ILE A 56 -0.97 1.71 -4.85
CA ILE A 56 -0.65 3.07 -4.43
C ILE A 56 -1.89 3.60 -3.72
N ILE A 57 -1.74 4.01 -2.47
CA ILE A 57 -2.81 4.60 -1.66
C ILE A 57 -2.49 6.09 -1.55
N LYS A 58 -3.43 6.93 -1.99
CA LYS A 58 -3.27 8.38 -1.99
C LYS A 58 -4.46 9.05 -1.31
N MET A 59 -4.16 9.83 -0.28
CA MET A 59 -5.12 10.65 0.45
C MET A 59 -5.01 12.11 0.05
N ASP A 60 -6.02 12.90 0.40
CA ASP A 60 -5.94 14.35 0.27
C ASP A 60 -4.83 14.94 1.14
N PRO A 61 -4.22 16.06 0.73
CA PRO A 61 -3.23 16.76 1.54
C PRO A 61 -3.77 17.09 2.95
N GLY A 62 -2.94 16.87 3.97
CA GLY A 62 -3.33 17.05 5.37
C GLY A 62 -3.89 15.80 6.04
N TYR A 63 -4.07 14.70 5.29
CA TYR A 63 -4.36 13.39 5.84
C TYR A 63 -3.20 12.41 5.63
N ARG A 64 -3.19 11.37 6.46
CA ARG A 64 -2.25 10.25 6.43
C ARG A 64 -3.00 8.94 6.26
N ILE A 65 -2.24 7.88 6.01
CA ILE A 65 -2.72 6.53 5.76
C ILE A 65 -2.26 5.67 6.93
N LEU A 66 -3.20 4.98 7.56
CA LEU A 66 -2.89 3.89 8.48
C LEU A 66 -3.13 2.58 7.75
N LEU A 67 -2.08 1.77 7.62
CA LEU A 67 -2.13 0.43 7.05
C LEU A 67 -2.02 -0.62 8.16
N GLU A 68 -3.04 -1.45 8.30
CA GLU A 68 -3.04 -2.66 9.12
C GLU A 68 -2.63 -3.86 8.26
N VAL A 69 -1.62 -4.58 8.72
CA VAL A 69 -1.09 -5.80 8.12
C VAL A 69 -1.46 -6.98 9.00
N ARG A 70 -2.17 -7.96 8.45
CA ARG A 70 -2.67 -9.12 9.22
C ARG A 70 -2.26 -10.44 8.58
N ASP A 71 -1.90 -11.39 9.44
CA ASP A 71 -1.69 -12.80 9.10
C ASP A 71 -0.68 -13.07 7.98
N VAL A 72 0.34 -12.20 7.86
CA VAL A 72 1.40 -12.34 6.85
C VAL A 72 2.38 -13.42 7.28
N HIS A 73 2.45 -14.51 6.53
CA HIS A 73 3.41 -15.61 6.73
C HIS A 73 4.03 -15.98 5.38
N LEU A 74 5.10 -15.30 5.01
CA LEU A 74 5.73 -15.37 3.69
C LEU A 74 7.05 -16.13 3.70
N ASN A 75 7.32 -16.85 2.62
CA ASN A 75 8.67 -17.36 2.37
C ASN A 75 9.54 -16.25 1.75
N CYS A 76 10.28 -15.51 2.58
CA CYS A 76 11.06 -14.36 2.11
C CYS A 76 12.20 -14.63 1.11
N ASN A 77 12.47 -15.91 0.77
CA ASN A 77 13.34 -16.28 -0.33
C ASN A 77 12.61 -16.38 -1.68
N LYS A 78 11.27 -16.38 -1.66
CA LYS A 78 10.39 -16.59 -2.82
C LYS A 78 9.40 -15.44 -3.02
N GLU A 79 9.11 -14.68 -1.97
CA GLU A 79 8.14 -13.59 -2.00
C GLU A 79 8.51 -12.49 -1.00
N SER A 80 7.93 -11.31 -1.15
CA SER A 80 8.13 -10.20 -0.23
C SER A 80 6.95 -9.25 -0.26
N LEU A 81 6.49 -8.85 0.93
CA LEU A 81 5.61 -7.70 1.11
C LEU A 81 6.45 -6.50 1.55
N GLU A 82 6.35 -5.40 0.84
CA GLU A 82 7.12 -4.18 1.09
C GLU A 82 6.19 -2.98 1.19
N ILE A 83 6.32 -2.22 2.27
CA ILE A 83 5.62 -0.96 2.50
C ILE A 83 6.61 0.16 2.21
N ILE A 84 6.27 1.05 1.29
CA ILE A 84 7.09 2.16 0.83
C ILE A 84 6.42 3.47 1.27
N GLU A 85 7.21 4.34 1.91
CA GLU A 85 6.77 5.64 2.41
C GLU A 85 6.76 6.67 1.27
N GLY A 86 5.64 6.73 0.55
CA GLY A 86 5.43 7.62 -0.59
C GLY A 86 5.14 6.88 -1.91
N PRO A 87 5.43 7.51 -3.06
CA PRO A 87 5.34 6.88 -4.38
C PRO A 87 6.26 5.66 -4.52
N PRO A 88 6.08 4.81 -5.54
CA PRO A 88 6.87 3.58 -5.74
C PRO A 88 8.39 3.79 -5.80
N GLU A 89 8.84 4.96 -6.24
CA GLU A 89 10.26 5.32 -6.39
C GLU A 89 10.92 5.78 -5.08
N SER A 90 10.16 5.89 -3.98
CA SER A 90 10.69 6.30 -2.67
C SER A 90 11.70 5.27 -2.13
N SER A 91 12.76 5.77 -1.50
CA SER A 91 13.82 4.93 -0.92
C SER A 91 13.52 4.40 0.49
N ASN A 92 12.59 5.04 1.21
CA ASN A 92 12.22 4.62 2.55
C ASN A 92 11.15 3.52 2.46
N SER A 93 11.56 2.29 2.74
CA SER A 93 10.67 1.14 2.71
C SER A 93 10.96 0.15 3.83
N ARG A 94 9.99 -0.72 4.08
CA ARG A 94 10.11 -1.82 5.03
C ARG A 94 9.57 -3.10 4.41
N LYS A 95 10.39 -4.15 4.42
CA LYS A 95 9.98 -5.50 4.04
C LYS A 95 9.42 -6.26 5.25
N ILE A 96 8.36 -6.99 5.00
CA ILE A 96 7.63 -7.82 5.96
C ILE A 96 7.62 -9.23 5.42
N CYS A 97 8.01 -10.17 6.28
CA CYS A 97 8.02 -11.60 5.98
C CYS A 97 7.03 -12.35 6.84
N ASP A 98 6.96 -12.01 8.13
CA ASP A 98 6.19 -12.74 9.11
C ASP A 98 5.66 -11.76 10.16
N THR A 99 4.34 -11.65 10.25
CA THR A 99 3.66 -10.89 11.29
C THR A 99 2.20 -11.33 11.42
N SER A 100 1.73 -11.52 12.64
CA SER A 100 0.31 -11.73 12.92
C SER A 100 -0.49 -10.44 12.83
N HIS A 101 0.06 -9.33 13.32
CA HIS A 101 -0.56 -8.02 13.28
C HIS A 101 0.50 -6.91 13.39
N ALA A 102 0.47 -5.95 12.47
CA ALA A 102 1.27 -4.74 12.53
C ALA A 102 0.53 -3.55 11.94
N GLU A 103 0.81 -2.35 12.44
CA GLU A 103 0.25 -1.10 11.92
C GLU A 103 1.36 -0.16 11.46
N TYR A 104 1.13 0.49 10.32
CA TYR A 104 2.06 1.44 9.73
C TYR A 104 1.32 2.72 9.35
N THR A 105 1.68 3.83 9.99
CA THR A 105 1.15 5.15 9.64
C THR A 105 2.12 5.84 8.69
N SER A 106 1.62 6.30 7.55
CA SER A 106 2.41 7.12 6.64
C SER A 106 2.75 8.46 7.29
N CYS A 107 3.92 8.98 6.96
CA CYS A 107 4.37 10.32 7.27
C CYS A 107 3.73 11.35 6.31
N THR A 108 3.41 10.94 5.09
CA THR A 108 2.79 11.76 4.04
C THR A 108 1.38 11.28 3.66
N ASN A 109 0.75 11.91 2.67
CA ASN A 109 -0.55 11.49 2.15
C ASN A 109 -0.45 10.38 1.07
N THR A 110 0.73 9.81 0.83
CA THR A 110 0.91 8.72 -0.14
C THR A 110 1.69 7.56 0.49
N MET A 111 1.22 6.33 0.26
CA MET A 111 1.89 5.10 0.67
C MET A 111 1.78 4.09 -0.48
N THR A 112 2.86 3.36 -0.76
CA THR A 112 2.84 2.30 -1.77
C THR A 112 3.06 0.95 -1.10
N VAL A 113 2.22 -0.03 -1.41
CA VAL A 113 2.38 -1.42 -1.03
C VAL A 113 2.84 -2.20 -2.24
N LYS A 114 3.98 -2.87 -2.12
CA LYS A 114 4.56 -3.72 -3.15
C LYS A 114 4.55 -5.17 -2.69
N TYR A 115 3.98 -6.05 -3.50
CA TYR A 115 4.08 -7.49 -3.29
C TYR A 115 4.78 -8.13 -4.48
N THR A 116 5.86 -8.85 -4.21
CA THR A 116 6.64 -9.57 -5.21
C THR A 116 6.65 -11.04 -4.88
N ARG A 117 6.53 -11.91 -5.90
CA ARG A 117 6.52 -13.37 -5.75
C ARG A 117 7.17 -14.04 -6.96
N LYS A 118 7.97 -15.08 -6.72
CA LYS A 118 8.52 -15.93 -7.78
C LYS A 118 7.41 -16.59 -8.59
N PRO A 119 7.57 -16.77 -9.91
CA PRO A 119 6.65 -17.56 -10.71
C PRO A 119 6.42 -18.94 -10.11
N ASN A 120 5.20 -19.46 -10.22
CA ASN A 120 4.80 -20.80 -9.73
C ASN A 120 4.92 -21.02 -8.21
N HIS A 121 5.17 -19.98 -7.41
CA HIS A 121 4.96 -20.04 -5.96
C HIS A 121 3.46 -19.74 -5.68
N PRO A 122 2.79 -20.49 -4.77
CA PRO A 122 1.40 -20.21 -4.41
C PRO A 122 1.20 -18.80 -3.87
N ALA A 123 -0.02 -18.27 -4.00
CA ALA A 123 -0.35 -16.97 -3.41
C ALA A 123 -0.52 -17.16 -1.89
N PRO A 124 -0.02 -16.24 -1.07
CA PRO A 124 -0.27 -16.26 0.35
C PRO A 124 -1.72 -15.85 0.63
N ASP A 125 -2.19 -16.16 1.82
CA ASP A 125 -3.52 -15.79 2.31
C ASP A 125 -3.39 -14.70 3.38
N PHE A 126 -2.94 -13.52 2.96
CA PHE A 126 -2.95 -12.32 3.80
C PHE A 126 -3.96 -11.31 3.26
N PHE A 127 -4.32 -10.34 4.09
CA PHE A 127 -5.03 -9.15 3.63
C PHE A 127 -4.51 -7.94 4.39
N LEU A 128 -4.62 -6.78 3.76
CA LEU A 128 -4.24 -5.51 4.34
C LEU A 128 -5.47 -4.62 4.39
N ILE A 129 -5.58 -3.83 5.44
CA ILE A 129 -6.65 -2.84 5.58
C ILE A 129 -5.99 -1.48 5.65
N PHE A 130 -6.44 -0.52 4.83
CA PHE A 130 -6.01 0.86 4.99
C PHE A 130 -7.18 1.75 5.39
N ARG A 131 -6.88 2.79 6.17
CA ARG A 131 -7.81 3.86 6.48
C ARG A 131 -7.13 5.22 6.52
N ARG A 132 -7.88 6.25 6.17
CA ARG A 132 -7.51 7.65 6.33
C ARG A 132 -7.45 8.01 7.81
N VAL A 133 -6.41 8.73 8.20
CA VAL A 133 -6.25 9.33 9.53
C VAL A 133 -5.80 10.79 9.39
N LEU A 134 -5.99 11.58 10.45
CA LEU A 134 -5.48 12.95 10.53
C LEU A 134 -3.96 12.99 10.69
#